data_AF-A0A451AT60-F1
#
_entry.id   AF-A0A451AT60-F1
#
_cell.length_a   1.000
_cell.length_b   1.000
_cell.length_c   1.000
_cell.angle_alpha   90.00
_cell.angle_beta   90.00
_cell.angle_gamma   90.00
#
_symmetry.space_group_name_H-M   'P 1'
#
loop_
_entity.id
_entity.type
_entity.pdbx_description
1 polymer ?
#
loop_
_entity_poly.entity_id
_entity_poly.type
_entity_poly.pdbx_seq_one_letter_code
_entity_poly.pdbx_strand_id
1 'polypeptide(L)'
;MKKTKRIGIVFNPAKNMKSLNMALAAFKNEGFELDIVESENFDDVIVQTQKLTQDSNIDMLVIGGGDGTVLAGINGVASFEIPIGILPFGCSNDFAHSLGIHNIDDAIDAIIKGKTRKVDLGEAGFMDSNGIDKKMYFCSTAGIGFISSILKMEKSL
;
A
#
# COMPACT_ATOMS: atom_id res chain seq x y z
N MET A 1 -16.59 9.49 24.97
CA MET A 1 -15.28 8.87 24.72
C MET A 1 -15.04 8.86 23.22
N LYS A 2 -13.89 9.33 22.72
CA LYS A 2 -13.52 9.11 21.31
C LYS A 2 -13.34 7.59 21.14
N LYS A 3 -14.01 7.00 20.14
CA LYS A 3 -13.81 5.58 19.78
C LYS A 3 -12.32 5.38 19.48
N THR A 4 -11.69 4.40 20.12
CA THR A 4 -10.34 3.95 19.78
C THR A 4 -10.32 3.55 18.31
N LYS A 5 -9.38 4.09 17.54
CA LYS A 5 -9.26 3.75 16.12
C LYS A 5 -8.36 2.53 15.96
N ARG A 6 -8.76 1.63 15.06
CA ARG A 6 -7.99 0.42 14.73
C ARG A 6 -7.34 0.57 13.35
N ILE A 7 -6.06 0.30 13.26
CA ILE A 7 -5.26 0.33 12.04
C ILE A 7 -4.89 -1.09 11.65
N GLY A 8 -5.25 -1.49 10.43
CA GLY A 8 -4.70 -2.68 9.79
C GLY A 8 -3.40 -2.32 9.08
N ILE A 9 -2.32 -3.08 9.28
CA ILE A 9 -1.02 -2.83 8.66
C ILE A 9 -0.60 -4.06 7.86
N VAL A 10 -0.38 -3.89 6.56
CA VAL A 10 0.26 -4.90 5.71
C VAL A 10 1.62 -4.37 5.26
N PHE A 11 2.68 -5.14 5.47
CA PHE A 11 4.03 -4.70 5.11
C PHE A 11 4.91 -5.84 4.59
N ASN A 12 5.99 -5.49 3.90
CA ASN A 12 7.03 -6.45 3.54
C ASN A 12 8.23 -6.34 4.52
N PRO A 13 8.53 -7.40 5.31
CA PRO A 13 9.57 -7.36 6.35
C PRO A 13 10.98 -7.18 5.80
N ALA A 14 11.24 -7.55 4.54
CA ALA A 14 12.57 -7.46 3.93
C ALA A 14 13.00 -6.01 3.61
N LYS A 15 12.11 -5.02 3.75
CA LYS A 15 12.37 -3.63 3.32
C LYS A 15 12.94 -2.76 4.43
N ASN A 16 12.19 -2.52 5.52
CA ASN A 16 12.57 -1.50 6.50
C ASN A 16 11.94 -1.70 7.90
N MET A 17 12.42 -2.72 8.62
CA MET A 17 11.94 -3.03 9.98
C MET A 17 12.17 -1.90 10.99
N LYS A 18 13.24 -1.12 10.85
CA LYS A 18 13.51 0.02 11.73
C LYS A 18 12.41 1.06 11.65
N SER A 19 12.04 1.46 10.43
CA SER A 19 10.99 2.46 10.19
C SER A 19 9.61 1.93 10.58
N LEU A 20 9.34 0.64 10.35
CA LEU A 20 8.13 0.00 10.85
C LEU A 20 8.04 0.11 12.37
N ASN A 21 9.09 -0.28 13.11
CA ASN A 21 9.08 -0.22 14.57
C ASN A 21 8.86 1.20 15.10
N MET A 22 9.42 2.22 14.43
CA MET A 22 9.15 3.63 14.75
C MET A 22 7.66 3.97 14.58
N ALA A 23 7.05 3.58 13.47
CA ALA A 23 5.63 3.81 13.22
C ALA A 23 4.72 3.08 14.20
N LEU A 24 5.01 1.80 14.49
CA LEU A 24 4.25 1.01 15.45
C LEU A 24 4.29 1.61 16.86
N ALA A 25 5.46 2.10 17.29
CA ALA A 25 5.60 2.78 18.57
C ALA A 25 4.80 4.08 18.61
N ALA A 26 4.87 4.89 17.56
CA ALA A 26 4.11 6.15 17.46
C ALA A 26 2.59 5.91 17.49
N PHE A 27 2.08 4.96 16.71
CA PHE A 27 0.65 4.66 16.70
C PHE A 27 0.15 4.11 18.04
N LYS A 28 0.93 3.25 18.71
CA LYS A 28 0.58 2.78 20.06
C LYS A 28 0.54 3.91 21.08
N ASN A 29 1.48 4.86 21.02
CA ASN A 29 1.53 6.01 21.92
C ASN A 29 0.30 6.93 21.74
N GLU A 30 -0.22 7.04 20.53
CA GLU A 30 -1.47 7.78 20.23
C GLU A 30 -2.74 6.96 20.53
N GLY A 31 -2.59 5.74 21.05
CA GLY A 31 -3.69 4.88 21.48
C GLY A 31 -4.40 4.14 20.36
N PHE A 32 -3.77 3.94 19.19
CA PHE A 32 -4.33 3.08 18.14
C PHE A 32 -4.20 1.60 18.50
N GLU A 33 -5.22 0.82 18.17
CA GLU A 33 -5.13 -0.64 18.12
C GLU A 33 -4.57 -1.07 16.76
N LEU A 34 -3.64 -2.03 16.74
CA LEU A 34 -2.93 -2.42 15.52
C LEU A 34 -3.13 -3.89 15.21
N ASP A 35 -3.65 -4.18 14.03
CA ASP A 35 -3.65 -5.52 13.44
C ASP A 35 -2.55 -5.56 12.37
N ILE A 36 -1.51 -6.38 12.56
CA ILE A 36 -0.28 -6.32 11.76
C ILE A 36 -0.12 -7.65 11.02
N VAL A 37 0.08 -7.58 9.70
CA VAL A 37 0.24 -8.74 8.81
C VAL A 37 1.46 -8.54 7.93
N GLU A 38 2.29 -9.58 7.86
CA GLU A 38 3.43 -9.64 6.94
C GLU A 38 2.98 -10.09 5.55
N SER A 39 3.70 -9.61 4.54
CA SER A 39 3.51 -10.02 3.16
C SER A 39 4.82 -10.38 2.49
N GLU A 40 4.79 -11.38 1.62
CA GLU A 40 5.99 -11.89 0.95
C GLU A 40 6.15 -11.31 -0.47
N ASN A 41 5.07 -11.28 -1.23
CA ASN A 41 5.08 -10.94 -2.65
C ASN A 41 3.82 -10.14 -3.04
N PHE A 42 3.75 -9.74 -4.31
CA PHE A 42 2.67 -8.90 -4.84
C PHE A 42 1.27 -9.50 -4.63
N ASP A 43 1.09 -10.78 -4.96
CA ASP A 43 -0.20 -11.46 -4.84
C ASP A 43 -0.60 -11.64 -3.37
N ASP A 44 0.37 -11.91 -2.52
CA ASP A 44 0.14 -12.03 -1.08
C ASP A 44 -0.31 -10.69 -0.47
N VAL A 45 0.28 -9.55 -0.88
CA VAL A 45 -0.21 -8.22 -0.44
C VAL A 45 -1.68 -8.01 -0.79
N ILE A 46 -2.11 -8.41 -1.99
CA ILE A 46 -3.52 -8.33 -2.41
C ILE A 46 -4.40 -9.15 -1.46
N VAL A 47 -4.02 -10.40 -1.19
CA VAL A 47 -4.78 -11.30 -0.33
C VAL A 47 -4.84 -10.80 1.12
N GLN A 48 -3.72 -10.36 1.69
CA GLN A 48 -3.68 -9.91 3.08
C GLN A 48 -4.44 -8.60 3.28
N THR A 49 -4.33 -7.65 2.35
CA THR A 49 -5.08 -6.39 2.44
C THR A 49 -6.59 -6.61 2.32
N GLN A 50 -7.03 -7.55 1.46
CA GLN A 50 -8.42 -7.97 1.37
C GLN A 50 -8.93 -8.59 2.68
N LYS A 51 -8.22 -9.61 3.19
CA LYS A 51 -8.57 -10.27 4.46
C LYS A 51 -8.65 -9.29 5.61
N LEU A 52 -7.64 -8.45 5.76
CA LEU A 52 -7.59 -7.48 6.87
C LEU A 52 -8.72 -6.44 6.78
N THR A 53 -9.14 -6.08 5.57
CA THR A 53 -10.25 -5.13 5.36
C THR A 53 -11.63 -5.78 5.52
N GLN A 54 -11.77 -7.07 5.20
CA GLN A 54 -13.04 -7.81 5.32
C GLN A 54 -13.27 -8.33 6.75
N ASP A 55 -12.23 -8.90 7.35
CA ASP A 55 -12.35 -9.68 8.58
C ASP A 55 -12.13 -8.84 9.82
N SER A 56 -11.33 -7.76 9.72
CA SER A 56 -11.11 -6.84 10.82
C SER A 56 -11.95 -5.57 10.67
N ASN A 57 -12.55 -5.12 11.78
CA ASN A 57 -13.24 -3.83 11.87
C ASN A 57 -12.21 -2.69 11.98
N ILE A 58 -11.33 -2.57 10.98
CA ILE A 58 -10.30 -1.53 10.90
C ILE A 58 -10.91 -0.22 10.38
N ASP A 59 -10.46 0.91 10.94
CA ASP A 59 -10.88 2.23 10.49
C ASP A 59 -9.94 2.80 9.39
N MET A 60 -8.77 2.17 9.19
CA MET A 60 -7.77 2.52 8.17
C MET A 60 -6.88 1.31 7.85
N LEU A 61 -6.53 1.16 6.57
CA LEU A 61 -5.48 0.24 6.13
C LEU A 61 -4.19 1.02 5.88
N VAL A 62 -3.06 0.53 6.39
CA VAL A 62 -1.73 1.10 6.17
C VAL A 62 -0.87 0.08 5.43
N ILE A 63 -0.26 0.52 4.33
CA ILE A 63 0.60 -0.31 3.49
C ILE A 63 2.05 0.13 3.67
N GLY A 64 2.90 -0.77 4.16
CA GLY A 64 4.34 -0.55 4.33
C GLY A 64 5.16 -1.19 3.22
N GLY A 65 5.70 -0.39 2.32
CA GLY A 65 6.47 -0.91 1.19
C GLY A 65 6.89 0.16 0.20
N GLY A 66 7.31 -0.28 -0.99
CA GLY A 66 7.54 0.62 -2.14
C GLY A 66 6.32 0.70 -3.04
N ASP A 67 6.46 1.37 -4.19
CA ASP A 67 5.35 1.60 -5.13
C ASP A 67 4.66 0.31 -5.58
N GLY A 68 5.40 -0.78 -5.80
CA GLY A 68 4.81 -2.08 -6.14
C GLY A 68 3.95 -2.69 -5.03
N THR A 69 4.34 -2.52 -3.76
CA THR A 69 3.55 -2.97 -2.60
C THR A 69 2.30 -2.12 -2.43
N VAL A 70 2.43 -0.80 -2.62
CA VAL A 70 1.29 0.13 -2.56
C VAL A 70 0.30 -0.17 -3.69
N LEU A 71 0.79 -0.40 -4.91
CA LEU A 71 -0.04 -0.80 -6.06
C LEU A 71 -0.80 -2.11 -5.79
N ALA A 72 -0.12 -3.10 -5.21
CA ALA A 72 -0.75 -4.37 -4.84
C ALA A 72 -1.86 -4.15 -3.80
N GLY A 73 -1.59 -3.40 -2.74
CA GLY A 73 -2.60 -3.15 -1.71
C GLY A 73 -3.81 -2.36 -2.23
N ILE A 74 -3.59 -1.38 -3.12
CA ILE A 74 -4.68 -0.68 -3.82
C ILE A 74 -5.55 -1.66 -4.60
N ASN A 75 -4.96 -2.59 -5.35
CA ASN A 75 -5.72 -3.60 -6.09
C ASN A 75 -6.44 -4.59 -5.16
N GLY A 76 -5.89 -4.86 -3.97
CA GLY A 76 -6.57 -5.62 -2.92
C GLY A 76 -7.86 -4.94 -2.46
N VAL A 77 -7.82 -3.62 -2.24
CA VAL A 77 -8.93 -2.91 -1.59
C VAL A 77 -9.70 -1.93 -2.47
N ALA A 78 -9.51 -1.94 -3.79
CA ALA A 78 -10.17 -1.01 -4.71
C ALA A 78 -11.72 -1.02 -4.63
N SER A 79 -12.29 -2.15 -4.21
CA SER A 79 -13.75 -2.33 -4.03
C SER A 79 -14.26 -1.90 -2.65
N PHE A 80 -13.41 -1.38 -1.76
CA PHE A 80 -13.74 -1.03 -0.39
C PHE A 80 -13.60 0.47 -0.15
N GLU A 81 -14.52 1.04 0.62
CA GLU A 81 -14.41 2.43 1.09
C GLU A 81 -13.62 2.51 2.40
N ILE A 82 -12.30 2.28 2.32
CA ILE A 82 -11.39 2.41 3.46
C ILE A 82 -10.26 3.40 3.18
N PRO A 83 -9.92 4.32 4.11
CA PRO A 83 -8.72 5.14 3.98
C PRO A 83 -7.45 4.29 3.92
N ILE A 84 -6.54 4.66 3.02
CA ILE A 84 -5.23 4.03 2.87
C ILE A 84 -4.15 4.98 3.37
N GLY A 85 -3.32 4.52 4.31
CA GLY A 85 -2.05 5.13 4.70
C GLY A 85 -0.87 4.42 4.05
N ILE A 86 0.24 5.13 3.85
CA ILE A 86 1.45 4.59 3.22
C ILE A 86 2.63 4.82 4.14
N LEU A 87 3.41 3.76 4.40
CA LEU A 87 4.73 3.87 5.00
C LEU A 87 5.78 3.65 3.89
N PRO A 88 6.56 4.68 3.49
CA PRO A 88 7.40 4.65 2.30
C PRO A 88 8.72 3.88 2.56
N PHE A 89 8.69 2.56 2.40
CA PHE A 89 9.84 1.68 2.64
C PHE A 89 10.63 1.32 1.37
N GLY A 90 10.18 1.77 0.20
CA GLY A 90 10.87 1.56 -1.08
C GLY A 90 11.99 2.56 -1.35
N CYS A 91 12.65 2.42 -2.49
CA CYS A 91 13.72 3.33 -2.92
C CYS A 91 13.18 4.65 -3.47
N SER A 92 12.18 4.60 -4.37
CA SER A 92 11.62 5.79 -5.03
C SER A 92 10.41 6.35 -4.28
N ASN A 93 9.40 5.50 -4.00
CA ASN A 93 8.15 5.88 -3.33
C ASN A 93 7.44 7.05 -4.02
N ASP A 94 7.45 7.06 -5.35
CA ASP A 94 6.97 8.19 -6.15
C ASP A 94 5.50 8.52 -5.84
N PHE A 95 4.68 7.50 -5.59
CA PHE A 95 3.29 7.74 -5.22
C PHE A 95 3.20 8.44 -3.86
N ALA A 96 3.92 7.98 -2.84
CA ALA A 96 3.95 8.63 -1.52
C ALA A 96 4.46 10.08 -1.61
N HIS A 97 5.52 10.32 -2.39
CA HIS A 97 6.05 11.66 -2.65
C HIS A 97 5.01 12.58 -3.30
N SER A 98 4.21 12.08 -4.25
CA SER A 98 3.12 12.85 -4.85
C SER A 98 2.01 13.23 -3.86
N LEU A 99 1.92 12.52 -2.73
CA LEU A 99 1.01 12.84 -1.62
C LEU A 99 1.65 13.78 -0.58
N GLY A 100 2.91 14.18 -0.76
CA GLY A 100 3.67 14.99 0.20
C GLY A 100 4.25 14.19 1.37
N ILE A 101 4.38 12.87 1.23
CA ILE A 101 4.96 11.97 2.24
C ILE A 101 6.38 11.64 1.80
N HIS A 102 7.38 12.40 2.29
CA HIS A 102 8.78 12.28 1.85
C HIS A 102 9.63 11.38 2.74
N ASN A 103 9.20 11.13 3.97
CA ASN A 103 9.90 10.29 4.92
C ASN A 103 8.92 9.59 5.88
N ILE A 104 9.46 8.77 6.79
CA ILE A 104 8.66 8.02 7.76
C ILE A 104 7.93 8.92 8.75
N ASP A 105 8.52 10.04 9.16
CA ASP A 105 7.92 10.96 10.12
C ASP A 105 6.71 11.66 9.50
N ASP A 106 6.80 12.09 8.22
CA ASP A 106 5.67 12.64 7.46
C ASP A 106 4.51 11.65 7.39
N ALA A 107 4.82 10.37 7.14
CA ALA A 107 3.84 9.30 7.04
C ALA A 107 3.12 9.05 8.37
N ILE A 108 3.90 8.94 9.46
CA ILE A 108 3.38 8.76 10.82
C ILE A 108 2.46 9.93 11.18
N ASP A 109 2.92 11.16 10.97
CA ASP A 109 2.16 12.37 11.25
C ASP A 109 0.84 12.42 10.47
N ALA A 110 0.88 12.08 9.17
CA ALA A 110 -0.31 12.08 8.32
C ALA A 110 -1.35 11.06 8.79
N ILE A 111 -0.90 9.84 9.14
CA ILE A 111 -1.76 8.75 9.62
C ILE A 111 -2.40 9.11 10.96
N ILE A 112 -1.62 9.63 11.92
CA ILE A 112 -2.11 10.06 13.24
C ILE A 112 -3.14 11.19 13.11
N LYS A 113 -2.83 12.22 12.29
CA LYS A 113 -3.75 13.34 12.05
C LYS A 113 -5.03 12.89 11.35
N GLY A 114 -4.97 11.79 10.59
CA GLY A 114 -6.12 11.17 9.94
C GLY A 114 -6.81 12.05 8.90
N LYS A 115 -6.08 12.98 8.27
CA LYS A 115 -6.61 13.82 7.19
C LYS A 115 -6.61 13.03 5.89
N THR A 116 -7.79 12.68 5.40
CA THR A 116 -7.96 11.91 4.16
C THR A 116 -8.31 12.82 2.99
N ARG A 117 -7.93 12.40 1.79
CA ARG A 117 -8.37 13.00 0.53
C ARG A 117 -8.76 11.89 -0.45
N LYS A 118 -9.69 12.17 -1.35
CA LYS A 118 -9.98 11.25 -2.45
C LYS A 118 -8.85 11.33 -3.48
N VAL A 119 -8.49 10.18 -4.03
CA VAL A 119 -7.49 10.03 -5.11
C VAL A 119 -8.14 9.20 -6.20
N ASP A 120 -8.05 9.68 -7.44
CA ASP A 120 -8.56 8.95 -8.59
C ASP A 120 -7.66 7.75 -8.90
N LEU A 121 -8.28 6.63 -9.26
CA LEU A 121 -7.58 5.44 -9.74
C LEU A 121 -7.82 5.28 -11.23
N GLY A 122 -6.76 5.05 -11.99
CA GLY A 122 -6.88 4.58 -13.36
C GLY A 122 -7.17 3.07 -13.37
N GLU A 123 -8.03 2.61 -14.28
CA GLU A 123 -8.26 1.19 -14.55
C GLU A 123 -7.67 0.85 -15.92
N ALA A 124 -6.91 -0.23 -16.00
CA ALA A 124 -6.41 -0.79 -17.24
C ALA A 124 -6.88 -2.24 -17.40
N GLY A 125 -7.54 -2.53 -18.52
CA GLY A 125 -7.85 -3.90 -18.96
C GLY A 125 -6.76 -4.43 -19.89
N PHE A 126 -6.35 -5.68 -19.70
CA PHE A 126 -5.38 -6.36 -20.56
C PHE A 126 -5.62 -7.86 -20.59
N MET A 127 -5.12 -8.52 -21.62
CA MET A 127 -5.17 -9.98 -21.73
C MET A 127 -3.84 -10.57 -21.24
N ASP A 128 -3.89 -11.56 -20.37
CA ASP A 128 -2.69 -12.27 -19.91
C ASP A 128 -2.16 -13.27 -20.96
N SER A 129 -1.04 -13.94 -20.65
CA SER A 129 -0.40 -14.90 -21.56
C SER A 129 -1.27 -16.11 -21.90
N ASN A 130 -2.31 -16.38 -21.11
CA ASN A 130 -3.22 -17.50 -21.30
C ASN A 130 -4.50 -17.07 -22.03
N GLY A 131 -4.59 -15.82 -22.49
CA GLY A 131 -5.77 -15.29 -23.16
C GLY A 131 -6.89 -14.86 -22.20
N ILE A 132 -6.60 -14.72 -20.90
CA ILE A 132 -7.60 -14.37 -19.90
C ILE A 132 -7.64 -12.85 -19.75
N ASP A 133 -8.84 -12.28 -19.83
CA ASP A 133 -9.07 -10.86 -19.53
C ASP A 133 -8.78 -10.56 -18.06
N LYS A 134 -7.91 -9.59 -17.85
CA LYS A 134 -7.50 -9.06 -16.55
C LYS A 134 -7.77 -7.57 -16.48
N LYS A 135 -7.94 -7.10 -15.25
CA LYS A 135 -8.04 -5.68 -14.92
C LYS A 135 -7.08 -5.37 -13.80
N MET A 136 -6.49 -4.18 -13.83
CA MET A 136 -5.64 -3.68 -12.76
C MET A 136 -5.86 -2.18 -12.59
N TYR A 137 -5.87 -1.75 -11.33
CA TYR A 137 -5.89 -0.35 -10.96
C TYR A 137 -4.46 0.19 -10.83
N PHE A 138 -4.27 1.47 -11.16
CA PHE A 138 -3.01 2.18 -10.95
C PHE A 138 -3.27 3.60 -10.42
N CYS A 139 -2.29 4.14 -9.71
CA CYS A 139 -2.39 5.43 -9.02
C CYS A 139 -1.31 6.45 -9.43
N SER A 140 -0.38 6.07 -10.32
CA SER A 140 0.67 6.94 -10.83
C SER A 140 0.71 6.95 -12.36
N THR A 141 1.29 5.92 -12.97
CA THR A 141 1.45 5.84 -14.43
C THR A 141 1.26 4.40 -14.92
N ALA A 142 0.79 4.27 -16.16
CA ALA A 142 0.72 3.00 -16.89
C ALA A 142 1.45 3.16 -18.22
N GLY A 143 2.24 2.16 -18.62
CA GLY A 143 3.04 2.17 -19.85
C GLY A 143 2.79 0.93 -20.71
N ILE A 144 2.68 1.11 -22.02
CA ILE A 144 2.43 0.04 -23.01
C ILE A 144 3.47 0.16 -24.13
N GLY A 145 3.96 -0.97 -24.67
CA GLY A 145 4.86 -1.00 -25.84
C GLY A 145 6.32 -1.34 -25.51
N PHE A 146 7.26 -0.89 -26.35
CA PHE A 146 8.68 -1.34 -26.35
C PHE A 146 9.43 -1.11 -25.02
N ILE A 147 9.05 -0.09 -24.25
CA ILE A 147 9.57 0.17 -22.90
C ILE A 147 9.28 -1.00 -21.93
N SER A 148 8.14 -1.70 -22.08
CA SER A 148 7.83 -2.88 -21.26
C SER A 148 8.75 -4.08 -21.57
N SER A 149 9.28 -4.15 -22.79
CA SER A 149 10.20 -5.19 -23.24
C SER A 149 11.58 -5.02 -22.60
N ILE A 150 12.04 -3.77 -22.47
CA ILE A 150 13.34 -3.44 -21.86
C ILE A 150 13.32 -3.73 -20.36
N LEU A 151 12.24 -3.37 -19.64
CA LEU A 151 12.09 -3.65 -18.20
C LEU A 151 12.09 -5.16 -17.86
N LYS A 152 11.69 -6.03 -18.80
CA LYS A 152 11.79 -7.49 -18.63
C LYS A 152 13.21 -8.02 -18.76
N MET A 153 14.09 -7.35 -19.51
CA MET A 153 15.48 -7.77 -19.73
C MET A 153 16.37 -7.46 -18.51
N GLU A 154 16.12 -6.38 -17.78
CA GLU A 154 16.89 -6.05 -16.57
C GLU A 154 16.68 -7.04 -15.41
N LYS A 155 15.53 -7.70 -15.33
CA LYS A 155 15.25 -8.71 -14.29
C LYS A 155 15.79 -10.11 -14.61
N SER A 156 16.36 -10.31 -15.79
CA SER A 156 16.90 -11.60 -16.25
C SER A 156 18.43 -11.59 -16.43
N LEU A 157 19.09 -10.54 -15.95
CA LEU A 157 20.54 -10.42 -15.75
C LEU A 157 20.87 -10.49 -14.25
#